data_AF-A0A5R2MZL4-F1
#
_entry.id   AF-A0A5R2MZL4-F1
#
_cell.length_a   1.000
_cell.length_b   1.000
_cell.length_c   1.000
_cell.angle_alpha   90.00
_cell.angle_beta   90.00
_cell.angle_gamma   90.00
#
_symmetry.space_group_name_H-M   'P 1'
#
loop_
_entity.id
_entity.type
_entity.pdbx_description
1 polymer ?
#
loop_
_entity_poly.entity_id
_entity_poly.type
_entity_poly.pdbx_seq_one_letter_code
_entity_poly.pdbx_strand_id
1 'polypeptide(L)'
;LKAVRPVAYAGDRYTPIASVALYVPRRKGAFPSVTMMTSVPAVIAGVPQIAIVTPPTPDGSVDAATLVAARLAGVETVYKCGGAQAVAAVAYGTETVKPALKIVGPGSPWVVAAKSVLSSIINTGLPAGPS
;
A
#
# COMPACT_ATOMS: atom_id res chain seq x y z
N LEU A 1 -11.55 21.69 -19.22
CA LEU A 1 -11.46 21.43 -20.68
C LEU A 1 -11.20 22.75 -21.38
N LYS A 2 -10.04 22.93 -21.99
CA LYS A 2 -9.69 24.14 -22.75
C LYS A 2 -9.78 23.79 -24.23
N ALA A 3 -10.39 24.65 -25.04
CA ALA A 3 -10.46 24.44 -26.48
C ALA A 3 -9.05 24.57 -27.07
N VAL A 4 -8.57 23.52 -27.75
CA VAL A 4 -7.27 23.52 -28.44
C VAL A 4 -7.42 24.08 -29.85
N ARG A 5 -8.60 23.88 -30.46
CA ARG A 5 -9.05 24.47 -31.73
C ARG A 5 -10.59 24.40 -31.80
N PRO A 6 -11.27 25.05 -32.76
CA PRO A 6 -12.73 24.99 -32.85
C PRO A 6 -13.22 23.54 -32.85
N VAL A 7 -14.20 23.25 -31.98
CA VAL A 7 -14.83 21.92 -31.78
C VAL A 7 -13.92 20.85 -31.11
N ALA A 8 -12.65 21.14 -30.80
CA ALA A 8 -11.76 20.19 -30.12
C ALA A 8 -11.35 20.69 -28.72
N TYR A 9 -11.76 19.96 -27.69
CA TYR A 9 -11.40 20.22 -26.29
C TYR A 9 -10.35 19.22 -25.81
N ALA A 10 -9.36 19.71 -25.07
CA ALA A 10 -8.42 18.85 -24.34
C ALA A 10 -8.39 19.22 -22.85
N GLY A 11 -8.00 18.24 -22.04
CA GLY A 11 -7.80 18.40 -20.60
C GLY A 11 -7.46 17.07 -19.96
N ASP A 12 -6.90 17.15 -18.76
CA ASP A 12 -6.52 15.97 -17.98
C ASP A 12 -7.63 15.62 -17.00
N ARG A 13 -7.83 14.31 -16.80
CA ARG A 13 -8.70 13.77 -15.76
C ARG A 13 -7.90 12.77 -14.93
N TYR A 14 -7.87 13.00 -13.63
CA TYR A 14 -7.21 12.11 -12.67
C TYR A 14 -8.27 11.26 -11.97
N THR A 15 -8.06 9.95 -11.92
CA THR A 15 -8.92 8.98 -11.23
C THR A 15 -8.06 8.11 -10.31
N PRO A 16 -8.55 7.74 -9.12
CA PRO A 16 -7.81 6.84 -8.25
C PRO A 16 -7.60 5.48 -8.91
N ILE A 17 -6.53 4.80 -8.47
CA ILE A 17 -6.36 3.37 -8.74
C ILE A 17 -7.45 2.57 -8.00
N ALA A 18 -7.80 1.40 -8.53
CA ALA A 18 -8.82 0.56 -7.92
C ALA A 18 -8.40 -0.03 -6.57
N SER A 19 -7.12 -0.33 -6.38
CA SER A 19 -6.63 -0.98 -5.16
C SER A 19 -5.18 -0.65 -4.83
N VAL A 20 -4.88 -0.52 -3.53
CA VAL A 20 -3.54 -0.31 -3.02
C VAL A 20 -3.30 -1.11 -1.73
N ALA A 21 -2.11 -1.69 -1.64
CA ALA A 21 -1.60 -2.29 -0.42
C ALA A 21 -0.53 -1.40 0.21
N LEU A 22 -0.63 -1.23 1.53
CA LEU A 22 0.25 -0.39 2.33
C LEU A 22 1.10 -1.31 3.20
N TYR A 23 2.38 -1.45 2.87
CA TYR A 23 3.31 -2.25 3.65
C TYR A 23 3.79 -1.44 4.85
N VAL A 24 3.40 -1.88 6.04
CA VAL A 24 3.84 -1.29 7.31
C VAL A 24 4.84 -2.25 7.95
N PRO A 25 6.13 -1.88 8.06
CA PRO A 25 7.13 -2.75 8.64
C PRO A 25 6.88 -2.91 10.14
N ARG A 26 7.41 -4.01 10.69
CA ARG A 26 7.54 -4.24 12.13
C ARG A 26 8.94 -4.77 12.38
N ARG A 27 9.72 -4.05 13.18
CA ARG A 27 11.04 -4.49 13.64
C ARG A 27 11.07 -4.45 15.17
N LYS A 28 11.74 -3.47 15.76
CA LYS A 28 11.84 -3.31 17.22
C LYS A 28 10.67 -2.55 17.86
N GLY A 29 9.73 -2.03 17.06
CA GLY A 29 8.61 -1.24 17.56
C GLY A 29 7.47 -1.11 16.56
N ALA A 30 6.43 -0.39 16.99
CA ALA A 30 5.28 0.02 16.20
C ALA A 30 5.64 1.19 15.27
N PHE A 31 5.03 1.23 14.08
CA PHE A 31 5.22 2.32 13.12
C PHE A 31 3.88 3.00 12.74
N PRO A 32 3.15 3.58 13.72
CA PRO A 32 1.89 4.27 13.42
C PRO A 32 2.09 5.46 12.47
N SER A 33 3.27 6.10 12.50
CA SER A 33 3.64 7.17 11.57
C SER A 33 3.67 6.69 10.11
N VAL A 34 4.27 5.53 9.84
CA VAL A 34 4.30 4.94 8.50
C VAL A 34 2.88 4.60 8.05
N THR A 35 2.08 4.01 8.94
CA THR A 35 0.66 3.72 8.67
C THR A 35 -0.09 4.96 8.22
N MET A 36 0.04 6.08 8.95
CA MET A 36 -0.61 7.35 8.57
C MET A 36 -0.07 7.88 7.24
N MET A 37 1.25 7.93 7.08
CA MET A 37 1.90 8.48 5.88
C MET A 37 1.53 7.72 4.60
N THR A 38 1.27 6.42 4.68
CA THR A 38 0.85 5.63 3.52
C THR A 38 -0.67 5.64 3.32
N SER A 39 -1.45 5.69 4.41
CA SER A 39 -2.91 5.54 4.35
C SER A 39 -3.63 6.82 3.98
N VAL A 40 -3.23 7.95 4.55
CA VAL A 40 -3.90 9.25 4.35
C VAL A 40 -3.94 9.63 2.86
N PRO A 41 -2.85 9.53 2.07
CA PRO A 41 -2.91 9.83 0.64
C PRO A 41 -3.83 8.90 -0.14
N ALA A 42 -3.87 7.61 0.21
CA ALA A 42 -4.72 6.63 -0.48
C ALA A 42 -6.22 6.91 -0.24
N VAL A 43 -6.57 7.28 0.99
CA VAL A 43 -7.94 7.61 1.39
C VAL A 43 -8.38 8.94 0.76
N ILE A 44 -7.53 9.97 0.81
CA ILE A 44 -7.83 11.26 0.16
C ILE A 44 -7.94 11.12 -1.37
N ALA A 45 -7.12 10.26 -1.98
CA ALA A 45 -7.24 9.97 -3.41
C ALA A 45 -8.57 9.27 -3.76
N GLY A 46 -9.28 8.69 -2.79
CA GLY A 46 -10.52 7.96 -3.01
C GLY A 46 -10.31 6.54 -3.55
N VAL A 47 -9.20 5.89 -3.19
CA VAL A 47 -8.95 4.49 -3.59
C VAL A 47 -10.00 3.59 -2.90
N PRO A 48 -10.80 2.81 -3.65
CA PRO A 48 -11.91 2.07 -3.08
C PRO A 48 -11.47 0.81 -2.31
N GLN A 49 -10.30 0.25 -2.61
CA GLN A 49 -9.75 -0.91 -1.91
C GLN A 49 -8.38 -0.60 -1.33
N ILE A 50 -8.33 -0.35 -0.02
CA ILE A 50 -7.11 -0.06 0.71
C ILE A 50 -6.90 -1.15 1.75
N ALA A 51 -5.72 -1.78 1.73
CA ALA A 51 -5.34 -2.77 2.71
C ALA A 51 -3.96 -2.49 3.29
N ILE A 52 -3.79 -2.68 4.58
CA ILE A 52 -2.47 -2.67 5.23
C ILE A 52 -1.98 -4.11 5.32
N VAL A 53 -0.72 -4.33 4.97
CA VAL A 53 -0.01 -5.59 5.24
C VAL A 53 1.10 -5.30 6.25
N THR A 54 1.06 -6.00 7.38
CA THR A 54 2.03 -5.80 8.47
C THR A 54 2.41 -7.14 9.11
N PRO A 55 3.70 -7.36 9.44
CA PRO A 55 4.12 -8.56 10.16
C PRO A 55 3.42 -8.62 11.53
N PRO A 56 2.90 -9.79 11.95
CA PRO A 56 2.30 -9.94 13.25
C PRO A 56 3.32 -9.79 14.39
N THR A 57 2.82 -9.57 15.59
CA THR A 57 3.59 -9.67 16.83
C THR A 57 3.95 -11.14 17.15
N PRO A 58 4.88 -11.40 18.09
CA PRO A 58 5.19 -12.77 18.52
C PRO A 58 3.97 -13.56 19.03
N ASP A 59 2.99 -12.88 19.61
CA ASP A 59 1.70 -13.43 20.05
C ASP A 59 0.66 -13.56 18.91
N GLY A 60 1.04 -13.22 17.67
CA GLY A 60 0.18 -13.37 16.49
C GLY A 60 -0.87 -12.25 16.31
N SER A 61 -0.82 -11.22 17.14
CA SER A 61 -1.68 -10.03 17.05
C SER A 61 -1.06 -8.95 16.15
N VAL A 62 -1.78 -7.86 15.93
CA VAL A 62 -1.26 -6.65 15.30
C VAL A 62 -1.08 -5.60 16.40
N ASP A 63 -0.02 -4.83 16.27
CA ASP A 63 0.24 -3.72 17.19
C ASP A 63 -0.95 -2.75 17.27
N ALA A 64 -1.39 -2.44 18.49
CA ALA A 64 -2.59 -1.63 18.74
C ALA A 64 -2.46 -0.21 18.17
N ALA A 65 -1.26 0.41 18.24
CA ALA A 65 -1.06 1.74 17.68
C ALA A 65 -1.19 1.74 16.15
N THR A 66 -0.76 0.66 15.49
CA THR A 66 -0.97 0.46 14.05
C THR A 66 -2.45 0.35 13.70
N LEU A 67 -3.22 -0.41 14.48
CA LEU A 67 -4.68 -0.57 14.25
C LEU A 67 -5.45 0.74 14.49
N VAL A 68 -5.10 1.48 15.54
CA VAL A 68 -5.70 2.79 15.82
C VAL A 68 -5.36 3.79 14.72
N ALA A 69 -4.10 3.84 14.28
CA ALA A 69 -3.69 4.69 13.16
C ALA A 69 -4.42 4.33 11.85
N ALA A 70 -4.56 3.04 11.55
CA ALA A 70 -5.31 2.57 10.38
C ALA A 70 -6.76 3.04 10.42
N ARG A 71 -7.44 2.85 11.56
CA ARG A 71 -8.83 3.29 11.76
C ARG A 71 -8.97 4.80 11.64
N LEU A 72 -8.08 5.58 12.26
CA LEU A 72 -8.08 7.04 12.16
C LEU A 72 -7.84 7.53 10.73
N ALA A 73 -7.01 6.83 9.96
CA ALA A 73 -6.77 7.15 8.57
C ALA A 73 -7.93 6.75 7.65
N GLY A 74 -8.85 5.90 8.08
CA GLY A 74 -9.97 5.40 7.26
C GLY A 74 -9.69 4.08 6.53
N VAL A 75 -8.75 3.27 7.03
CA VAL A 75 -8.44 1.94 6.47
C VAL A 75 -9.01 0.85 7.37
N GLU A 76 -9.90 0.03 6.81
CA GLU A 76 -10.60 -1.02 7.55
C GLU A 76 -9.92 -2.39 7.45
N THR A 77 -9.16 -2.64 6.38
CA THR A 77 -8.57 -3.95 6.11
C THR A 77 -7.10 -3.98 6.53
N VAL A 78 -6.76 -4.88 7.45
CA VAL A 78 -5.38 -5.12 7.90
C VAL A 78 -5.08 -6.62 7.86
N TYR A 79 -4.09 -7.01 7.07
CA TYR A 79 -3.62 -8.38 6.96
C TYR A 79 -2.36 -8.60 7.82
N LYS A 80 -2.37 -9.71 8.56
CA LYS A 80 -1.26 -10.17 9.41
C LYS A 80 -0.22 -10.93 8.60
N CYS A 81 0.45 -10.24 7.69
CA CYS A 81 1.46 -10.80 6.81
C CYS A 81 2.57 -9.77 6.55
N GLY A 82 3.83 -10.20 6.61
CA GLY A 82 5.00 -9.35 6.38
C GLY A 82 6.00 -9.98 5.40
N GLY A 83 7.12 -9.32 5.16
CA GLY A 83 8.22 -9.86 4.37
C GLY A 83 7.92 -9.99 2.87
N ALA A 84 8.71 -10.81 2.18
CA ALA A 84 8.56 -11.06 0.74
C ALA A 84 7.24 -11.75 0.40
N GLN A 85 6.78 -12.64 1.26
CA GLN A 85 5.51 -13.36 1.12
C GLN A 85 4.29 -12.42 1.16
N ALA A 86 4.34 -11.33 1.92
CA ALA A 86 3.28 -10.32 1.88
C ALA A 86 3.23 -9.61 0.53
N VAL A 87 4.39 -9.28 -0.05
CA VAL A 87 4.47 -8.68 -1.38
C VAL A 87 3.92 -9.64 -2.43
N ALA A 88 4.27 -10.92 -2.36
CA ALA A 88 3.74 -11.94 -3.26
C ALA A 88 2.22 -12.13 -3.10
N ALA A 89 1.73 -12.21 -1.86
CA ALA A 89 0.30 -12.35 -1.57
C ALA A 89 -0.52 -11.17 -2.11
N VAL A 90 0.02 -9.96 -2.05
CA VAL A 90 -0.62 -8.75 -2.60
C VAL A 90 -0.51 -8.71 -4.14
N ALA A 91 0.59 -9.19 -4.72
CA ALA A 91 0.78 -9.17 -6.16
C ALA A 91 -0.13 -10.18 -6.88
N TYR A 92 -0.20 -11.41 -6.36
CA TYR A 92 -0.96 -12.51 -6.98
C TYR A 92 -2.37 -12.66 -6.42
N GLY A 93 -2.61 -12.18 -5.20
CA GLY A 93 -3.80 -12.54 -4.44
C GLY A 93 -3.68 -13.92 -3.79
N THR A 94 -4.45 -14.13 -2.74
CA THR A 94 -4.67 -15.43 -2.10
C THR A 94 -6.15 -15.59 -1.81
N GLU A 95 -6.55 -16.71 -1.20
CA GLU A 95 -7.93 -16.94 -0.73
C GLU A 95 -8.42 -15.83 0.23
N THR A 96 -7.51 -15.16 0.94
CA THR A 96 -7.83 -14.15 1.96
C THR A 96 -7.30 -12.76 1.61
N VAL A 97 -6.13 -12.67 1.00
CA VAL A 97 -5.48 -11.40 0.61
C VAL A 97 -5.90 -11.05 -0.80
N LYS A 98 -6.66 -9.97 -0.96
CA LYS A 98 -7.05 -9.49 -2.30
C LYS A 98 -5.82 -8.90 -3.02
N PRO A 99 -5.66 -9.15 -4.33
CA PRO A 99 -4.57 -8.56 -5.08
C PRO A 99 -4.73 -7.04 -5.18
N ALA A 100 -3.61 -6.31 -5.19
CA ALA A 100 -3.61 -4.85 -5.33
C ALA A 100 -2.87 -4.41 -6.60
N LEU A 101 -3.31 -3.30 -7.20
CA LEU A 101 -2.62 -2.73 -8.37
C LEU A 101 -1.30 -2.04 -8.00
N LYS A 102 -1.19 -1.61 -6.75
CA LYS A 102 0.00 -0.90 -6.25
C LYS A 102 0.33 -1.32 -4.83
N ILE A 103 1.62 -1.46 -4.52
CA ILE A 103 2.12 -1.64 -3.17
C ILE A 103 3.11 -0.52 -2.82
N VAL A 104 2.88 0.15 -1.69
CA VAL A 104 3.74 1.22 -1.19
C VAL A 104 4.22 0.92 0.23
N GLY A 105 5.19 1.67 0.72
CA GLY A 105 5.71 1.55 2.08
C GLY A 105 7.13 0.99 2.16
N PRO A 106 7.89 1.39 3.19
CA PRO A 106 9.28 0.97 3.38
C PRO A 106 9.36 -0.50 3.79
N GLY A 107 10.48 -1.16 3.51
CA GLY A 107 10.64 -2.58 3.84
C GLY A 107 12.09 -2.98 4.03
N SER A 108 12.28 -4.20 4.56
CA SER A 108 13.61 -4.82 4.63
C SER A 108 14.16 -5.10 3.22
N PRO A 109 15.46 -5.41 3.07
CA PRO A 109 16.03 -5.79 1.77
C PRO A 109 15.23 -6.90 1.06
N TRP A 110 14.65 -7.83 1.81
CA TRP A 110 13.79 -8.89 1.28
C TRP A 110 12.48 -8.36 0.67
N VAL A 111 11.87 -7.37 1.29
CA VAL A 111 10.65 -6.71 0.77
C VAL A 111 11.00 -5.91 -0.49
N VAL A 112 12.14 -5.21 -0.47
CA VAL A 112 12.61 -4.44 -1.63
C VAL A 112 12.95 -5.37 -2.80
N ALA A 113 13.65 -6.48 -2.54
CA ALA A 113 13.94 -7.50 -3.55
C ALA A 113 12.65 -8.11 -4.11
N ALA A 114 11.68 -8.47 -3.26
CA ALA A 114 10.39 -8.99 -3.71
C ALA A 114 9.62 -7.97 -4.57
N LYS A 115 9.63 -6.69 -4.17
CA LYS A 115 9.06 -5.59 -4.98
C LYS A 115 9.76 -5.49 -6.33
N SER A 116 11.09 -5.56 -6.35
CA SER A 116 11.86 -5.50 -7.60
C SER A 116 11.58 -6.67 -8.53
N VAL A 117 11.43 -7.89 -8.00
CA VAL A 117 11.13 -9.08 -8.80
C VAL A 117 9.70 -9.02 -9.36
N LEU A 118 8.76 -8.46 -8.59
CA LEU A 118 7.34 -8.42 -8.93
C LEU A 118 6.91 -7.12 -9.61
N SER A 119 7.85 -6.24 -10.00
CA SER A 119 7.55 -4.93 -10.59
C SER A 119 6.83 -5.01 -11.94
N SER A 120 6.87 -6.17 -12.62
CA SER A 120 6.11 -6.45 -13.83
C SER A 120 4.64 -6.81 -13.57
N ILE A 121 4.29 -7.15 -12.33
CA ILE A 121 2.96 -7.66 -11.94
C ILE A 121 2.21 -6.62 -11.10
N ILE A 122 2.91 -5.98 -10.17
CA ILE A 122 2.35 -4.96 -9.29
C ILE A 122 3.18 -3.67 -9.38
N ASN A 123 2.53 -2.52 -9.35
CA ASN A 123 3.23 -1.25 -9.28
C ASN A 123 3.87 -1.10 -7.89
N THR A 124 5.20 -1.06 -7.82
CA THR A 124 5.92 -0.97 -6.55
C THR A 124 6.34 0.45 -6.16
N GLY A 125 5.98 1.43 -7.00
CA GLY A 125 6.47 2.80 -6.89
C GLY A 125 7.97 2.92 -7.18
N LEU A 126 8.52 4.11 -6.90
CA LEU A 126 9.96 4.33 -6.94
C LEU A 126 10.63 3.49 -5.85
N PRO A 127 11.78 2.86 -6.13
CA PRO A 127 12.55 2.17 -5.11
C PRO A 127 12.84 3.15 -3.96
N ALA A 128 12.43 2.81 -2.74
CA ALA A 128 12.82 3.57 -1.57
C ALA A 128 14.33 3.41 -1.38
N GLY A 129 15.09 4.48 -1.66
CA GLY A 129 16.54 4.52 -1.43
C GLY A 129 16.90 4.41 0.05
N PRO A 130 18.17 4.14 0.40
CA PRO A 130 18.60 4.10 1.78
C PRO A 130 18.36 5.47 2.45
N SER A 131 17.81 5.45 3.67
CA SER A 131 17.75 6.60 4.57
C SER A 131 18.86 6.54 5.59
#